data_AF-A0A2M8Q7S1-F1
#
_entry.id   AF-A0A2M8Q7S1-F1
#
_cell.length_a   1.000
_cell.length_b   1.000
_cell.length_c   1.000
_cell.angle_alpha   90.00
_cell.angle_beta   90.00
_cell.angle_gamma   90.00
#
_symmetry.space_group_name_H-M   'P 1'
#
loop_
_entity.id
_entity.type
_entity.pdbx_description
1 polymer ?
#
loop_
_entity_poly.entity_id
_entity_poly.type
_entity_poly.pdbx_seq_one_letter_code
_entity_poly.pdbx_strand_id
1 'polypeptide(L)'
;LEAGQRVRPSSTLPYEPLLATGRFVLVAFARPIAILRSYQRSDLRPDLIAGLTVAVILLPQAIAYALIADLPPVVGLYTAIVAAIVGALWGSSAHLHTGPTNAASLLVLSTLAVLPYGHDSHAYVAAASLMALMVGLFRLAMGVFRLGVLVNFVSDSVVVGFT
;
A
#
# COMPACT_ATOMS: atom_id res chain seq x y z
N LEU A 1 -4.85 38.92 12.42
CA LEU A 1 -3.97 37.81 12.89
C LEU A 1 -4.31 36.56 12.09
N GLU A 2 -4.11 36.61 10.77
CA GLU A 2 -4.49 35.54 9.85
C GLU A 2 -3.21 34.91 9.29
N ALA A 3 -2.81 33.79 9.88
CA ALA A 3 -1.70 32.99 9.40
C ALA A 3 -2.15 32.24 8.15
N GLY A 4 -1.48 32.50 7.04
CA GLY A 4 -1.81 32.00 5.71
C GLY A 4 -1.82 30.47 5.63
N GLN A 5 -3.03 29.90 5.63
CA GLN A 5 -3.30 28.63 5.00
C GLN A 5 -3.04 28.80 3.50
N ARG A 6 -1.82 28.50 3.06
CA ARG A 6 -1.53 28.23 1.66
C ARG A 6 -2.28 26.96 1.29
N VAL A 7 -3.53 27.12 0.85
CA VAL A 7 -4.24 26.09 0.10
C VAL A 7 -3.36 25.80 -1.11
N ARG A 8 -2.66 24.65 -1.09
CA ARG A 8 -1.93 24.16 -2.27
C ARG A 8 -2.98 24.10 -3.39
N PRO A 9 -2.78 24.79 -4.54
CA PRO A 9 -3.71 24.72 -5.65
C PRO A 9 -3.95 23.24 -5.96
N SER A 10 -5.21 22.83 -6.03
CA SER A 10 -5.58 21.47 -6.39
C SER A 10 -4.83 21.13 -7.66
N SER A 11 -3.89 20.18 -7.55
CA SER A 11 -3.09 19.75 -8.67
C SER A 11 -4.03 19.01 -9.62
N THR A 12 -4.71 19.75 -10.49
CA THR A 12 -5.18 19.23 -11.77
C THR A 12 -3.93 18.92 -12.58
N LEU A 13 -3.27 17.84 -12.17
CA LEU A 13 -2.18 17.25 -12.91
C LEU A 13 -2.69 17.06 -14.36
N PRO A 14 -1.87 17.34 -15.39
CA PRO A 14 -2.30 17.33 -16.81
C PRO A 14 -2.81 15.99 -17.39
N TYR A 15 -3.21 15.03 -16.56
CA TYR A 15 -3.64 13.69 -16.95
C TYR A 15 -5.16 13.54 -17.12
N GLU A 16 -5.98 14.51 -16.70
CA GLU A 16 -7.45 14.46 -16.79
C GLU A 16 -7.96 14.02 -18.19
N PRO A 17 -7.46 14.57 -19.32
CA PRO A 17 -7.85 14.07 -20.64
C PRO A 17 -7.15 12.76 -21.07
N LEU A 18 -6.07 12.36 -20.39
CA LEU A 18 -5.27 11.17 -20.74
C LEU A 18 -5.84 9.86 -20.17
N LEU A 19 -6.63 9.93 -19.08
CA LEU A 19 -7.29 8.78 -18.46
C LEU A 19 -8.48 8.26 -19.30
N ALA A 20 -9.09 9.12 -20.11
CA ALA A 20 -10.16 8.77 -21.06
C ALA A 20 -9.65 7.97 -22.28
N THR A 21 -8.34 8.05 -22.57
CA THR A 21 -7.70 7.34 -23.68
C THR A 21 -7.04 6.07 -23.14
N GLY A 22 -6.98 4.97 -23.91
CA GLY A 22 -6.44 3.65 -23.52
C GLY A 22 -4.97 3.59 -23.02
N ARG A 23 -4.36 4.72 -22.66
CA ARG A 23 -2.99 4.89 -22.16
C ARG A 23 -2.85 4.73 -20.64
N PHE A 24 -3.87 4.28 -19.91
CA PHE A 24 -3.82 4.08 -18.46
C PHE A 24 -2.59 3.29 -17.99
N VAL A 25 -2.28 2.17 -18.65
CA VAL A 25 -1.11 1.35 -18.32
C VAL A 25 0.18 2.17 -18.48
N LEU A 26 0.32 2.91 -19.57
CA LEU A 26 1.48 3.78 -19.81
C LEU A 26 1.60 4.91 -18.76
N VAL A 27 0.48 5.47 -18.31
CA VAL A 27 0.46 6.49 -17.25
C VAL A 27 0.83 5.89 -15.89
N ALA A 28 0.36 4.68 -15.59
CA ALA A 28 0.71 3.97 -14.35
C ALA A 28 2.21 3.69 -14.28
N PHE A 29 2.85 3.30 -15.38
CA PHE A 29 4.30 3.11 -15.42
C PHE A 29 5.10 4.43 -15.42
N ALA A 30 4.52 5.52 -15.90
CA ALA A 30 5.18 6.84 -15.93
C ALA A 30 5.09 7.62 -14.60
N ARG A 31 4.22 7.22 -13.66
CA ARG A 31 4.01 7.93 -12.38
C ARG A 31 5.26 8.09 -11.52
N PRO A 32 6.08 7.06 -11.28
CA PRO A 32 7.30 7.19 -10.47
C PRO A 32 8.24 8.27 -11.02
N ILE A 33 8.37 8.33 -12.35
CA ILE A 33 9.22 9.30 -13.06
C ILE A 33 8.65 10.71 -12.90
N ALA A 34 7.32 10.86 -12.99
CA ALA A 34 6.66 12.16 -12.81
C ALA A 34 6.88 12.70 -11.39
N ILE A 35 6.71 11.86 -10.36
CA ILE A 35 6.90 12.23 -8.95
C ILE A 35 8.34 12.72 -8.72
N LEU A 36 9.33 11.95 -9.17
CA LEU A 36 10.75 12.28 -9.04
C LEU A 36 11.09 13.62 -9.73
N ARG A 37 10.47 13.90 -10.89
CA ARG A 37 10.73 15.14 -11.64
C ARG A 37 10.05 16.37 -11.05
N SER A 38 8.89 16.20 -10.40
CA SER A 38 8.15 17.30 -9.76
C SER A 38 8.60 17.60 -8.33
N TYR A 39 9.50 16.80 -7.77
CA TYR A 39 9.89 16.90 -6.36
C TYR A 39 10.71 18.16 -6.06
N GLN A 40 10.24 19.00 -5.14
CA GLN A 40 10.94 20.23 -4.75
C GLN A 40 11.83 19.97 -3.53
N ARG A 41 13.03 20.56 -3.53
CA ARG A 41 13.96 20.43 -2.39
C ARG A 41 13.41 21.02 -1.08
N SER A 42 12.43 21.92 -1.16
CA SER A 42 11.71 22.48 -0.01
C SER A 42 10.87 21.44 0.73
N ASP A 43 10.43 20.37 0.07
CA ASP A 43 9.60 19.31 0.66
C ASP A 43 10.43 18.25 1.40
N LEU A 44 11.77 18.22 1.22
CA LEU A 44 12.65 17.23 1.86
C LEU A 44 12.55 17.20 3.39
N ARG A 45 12.59 18.37 4.03
CA ARG A 45 12.52 18.46 5.50
C ARG A 45 11.16 18.02 6.06
N PRO A 46 10.02 18.56 5.59
CA PRO A 46 8.72 18.12 6.10
C PRO A 46 8.46 16.64 5.80
N ASP A 47 8.85 16.13 4.62
CA ASP A 47 8.67 14.72 4.27
C ASP A 47 9.54 13.79 5.14
N LEU A 48 10.77 14.20 5.46
CA LEU A 48 11.65 13.42 6.33
C LEU A 48 11.07 13.30 7.75
N ILE A 49 10.55 14.41 8.29
CA ILE A 49 9.93 14.41 9.63
C ILE A 49 8.68 13.53 9.60
N ALA A 50 7.80 13.71 8.61
CA ALA A 50 6.58 12.91 8.48
C ALA A 50 6.90 11.42 8.29
N GLY A 51 7.86 11.09 7.43
CA GLY A 51 8.31 9.71 7.19
C GLY A 51 8.89 9.07 8.45
N LEU A 52 9.68 9.81 9.24
CA LEU A 52 10.22 9.31 10.51
C LEU A 52 9.10 9.08 11.54
N THR A 53 8.16 10.00 11.67
CA THR A 53 6.99 9.84 12.55
C THR A 53 6.18 8.60 12.18
N VAL A 54 5.92 8.40 10.89
CA VAL A 54 5.22 7.22 10.40
C VAL A 54 6.03 5.94 10.65
N ALA A 55 7.34 5.96 10.42
CA ALA A 55 8.20 4.79 10.63
C ALA A 55 8.22 4.34 12.09
N VAL A 56 8.23 5.26 13.05
CA VAL A 56 8.19 4.96 14.50
C VAL A 56 6.92 4.21 14.88
N ILE A 57 5.78 4.56 14.28
CA ILE A 57 4.49 3.89 14.53
C ILE A 57 4.40 2.57 13.75
N LEU A 58 4.88 2.56 12.50
CA LEU A 58 4.78 1.42 11.61
C LEU A 58 5.63 0.24 12.06
N LEU A 59 6.80 0.48 12.65
CA LEU A 59 7.73 -0.56 13.07
C LEU A 59 7.11 -1.57 14.06
N PRO A 60 6.56 -1.16 15.23
CA PRO A 60 5.89 -2.09 16.13
C PRO A 60 4.62 -2.69 15.52
N GLN A 61 3.87 -1.93 14.73
CA GLN A 61 2.66 -2.40 14.07
C GLN A 61 2.95 -3.55 13.08
N ALA A 62 4.00 -3.41 12.26
CA ALA A 62 4.40 -4.42 11.29
C ALA A 62 4.85 -5.72 11.96
N ILE A 63 5.57 -5.61 13.09
CA ILE A 63 5.97 -6.76 13.90
C ILE A 63 4.73 -7.47 14.46
N ALA A 64 3.79 -6.73 15.05
CA ALA A 64 2.57 -7.29 15.61
C ALA A 64 1.74 -8.02 14.54
N TYR A 65 1.62 -7.45 13.34
CA TYR A 65 0.87 -8.05 12.23
C TYR A 65 1.51 -9.31 11.67
N ALA A 66 2.85 -9.37 11.59
CA ALA A 66 3.53 -10.61 11.25
C ALA A 66 3.25 -11.71 12.28
N LEU A 67 3.27 -11.38 13.57
CA LEU A 67 2.96 -12.33 14.64
C LEU A 67 1.50 -12.82 14.59
N ILE A 68 0.54 -11.95 14.24
CA ILE A 68 -0.86 -12.36 13.99
C ILE A 68 -0.93 -13.36 12.82
N ALA A 69 -0.12 -13.16 11.78
CA ALA A 69 -0.07 -14.04 10.62
C ALA A 69 0.72 -15.34 10.86
N ASP A 70 1.15 -15.63 12.09
CA ASP A 70 2.03 -16.76 12.45
C ASP A 70 3.39 -16.74 11.71
N LEU A 71 3.86 -15.53 11.36
CA LEU A 71 5.11 -15.31 10.63
C LEU A 71 6.20 -14.72 11.52
N PRO A 72 7.48 -14.95 11.17
CA PRO A 72 8.61 -14.32 11.86
C PRO A 72 8.51 -12.79 11.81
N PRO A 73 8.83 -12.08 12.91
CA PRO A 73 8.77 -10.61 12.98
C PRO A 73 9.49 -9.89 11.83
N VAL A 74 10.61 -10.45 11.38
CA VAL A 74 11.42 -9.90 10.28
C VAL A 74 10.63 -9.82 8.97
N VAL A 75 9.70 -10.75 8.73
CA VAL A 75 8.83 -10.72 7.55
C VAL A 75 7.93 -9.50 7.59
N GLY A 76 7.40 -9.14 8.75
CA GLY A 76 6.63 -7.91 8.95
C GLY A 76 7.41 -6.67 8.53
N LEU A 77 8.67 -6.55 8.95
CA LEU A 77 9.54 -5.45 8.57
C LEU A 77 9.78 -5.39 7.05
N TYR A 78 10.04 -6.55 6.41
CA TYR A 78 10.17 -6.61 4.96
C TYR A 78 8.90 -6.14 4.25
N THR A 79 7.73 -6.59 4.69
CA THR A 79 6.47 -6.15 4.07
C THR A 79 6.22 -4.65 4.24
N ALA A 80 6.53 -4.07 5.40
CA ALA A 80 6.34 -2.66 5.67
C ALA A 80 7.25 -1.78 4.80
N ILE A 81 8.54 -2.14 4.67
CA ILE A 81 9.50 -1.42 3.84
C ILE A 81 9.09 -1.49 2.36
N VAL A 82 8.79 -2.70 1.86
CA VAL A 82 8.41 -2.89 0.46
C VAL A 82 7.09 -2.17 0.16
N ALA A 83 6.09 -2.27 1.03
CA ALA A 83 4.82 -1.58 0.86
C ALA A 83 4.98 -0.05 0.86
N ALA A 84 5.83 0.50 1.74
CA ALA A 84 6.10 1.93 1.78
C ALA A 84 6.77 2.42 0.49
N ILE A 85 7.78 1.69 -0.02
CA ILE A 85 8.47 2.05 -1.27
C ILE A 85 7.51 1.97 -2.46
N VAL A 86 6.80 0.85 -2.61
CA VAL A 86 5.85 0.66 -3.71
C VAL A 86 4.71 1.69 -3.64
N GLY A 87 4.19 1.94 -2.44
CA GLY A 87 3.16 2.95 -2.18
C GLY A 87 3.61 4.38 -2.47
N ALA A 88 4.84 4.74 -2.13
CA ALA A 88 5.38 6.07 -2.43
C ALA A 88 5.51 6.31 -3.95
N LEU A 89 5.85 5.28 -4.73
CA LEU A 89 6.08 5.39 -6.17
C LEU A 89 4.80 5.32 -7.01
N TRP A 90 3.82 4.51 -6.59
CA TRP A 90 2.56 4.29 -7.31
C TRP A 90 1.32 4.88 -6.62
N GLY A 91 1.49 5.50 -5.45
CA GLY A 91 0.42 6.08 -4.66
C GLY A 91 -0.39 7.11 -5.44
N SER A 92 -1.71 7.12 -5.21
CA SER A 92 -2.62 8.09 -5.79
C SER A 92 -2.48 9.48 -5.17
N SER A 93 -2.03 9.55 -3.91
CA SER A 93 -1.92 10.75 -3.09
C SER A 93 -0.59 10.80 -2.33
N ALA A 94 -0.04 12.01 -2.14
CA ALA A 94 1.18 12.25 -1.38
C ALA A 94 1.04 11.96 0.13
N HIS A 95 -0.18 11.81 0.64
CA HIS A 95 -0.46 11.48 2.04
C HIS A 95 -0.94 10.03 2.23
N LEU A 96 -0.97 9.22 1.17
CA LEU A 96 -1.41 7.84 1.25
C LEU A 96 -0.35 7.00 1.97
N HIS A 97 -0.74 6.38 3.08
CA HIS A 97 0.09 5.38 3.73
C HIS A 97 -0.37 3.97 3.33
N THR A 98 0.57 3.15 2.87
CA THR A 98 0.32 1.74 2.53
C THR A 98 1.22 0.86 3.37
N GLY A 99 0.62 -0.05 4.13
CA GLY A 99 1.33 -0.95 5.02
C GLY A 99 0.57 -2.25 5.25
N PRO A 100 1.16 -3.18 6.03
CA PRO A 100 0.45 -4.37 6.48
C PRO A 100 -0.76 -3.96 7.33
N THR A 101 -1.84 -4.74 7.25
CA THR A 101 -3.09 -4.49 7.98
C THR A 101 -3.46 -5.70 8.83
N ASN A 102 -4.23 -5.45 9.90
CA ASN A 102 -4.73 -6.51 10.77
C ASN A 102 -5.57 -7.54 9.98
N ALA A 103 -6.51 -7.05 9.16
CA ALA A 103 -7.36 -7.91 8.33
C ALA A 103 -6.55 -8.81 7.38
N ALA A 104 -5.53 -8.27 6.70
CA ALA A 104 -4.69 -9.08 5.83
C ALA A 104 -3.91 -10.16 6.61
N SER A 105 -3.48 -9.85 7.83
CA SER A 105 -2.72 -10.78 8.69
C SER A 105 -3.59 -11.96 9.13
N LEU A 106 -4.84 -11.68 9.55
CA LEU A 106 -5.82 -12.71 9.90
C LEU A 106 -6.22 -13.58 8.71
N LEU A 107 -6.32 -13.00 7.52
CA LEU A 107 -6.62 -13.75 6.29
C LEU A 107 -5.46 -14.68 5.91
N VAL A 108 -4.22 -14.22 6.03
CA VAL A 108 -3.03 -15.06 5.80
C VAL A 108 -3.00 -16.21 6.81
N LEU A 109 -3.17 -15.91 8.10
CA LEU A 109 -3.25 -16.93 9.16
C LEU A 109 -4.31 -17.98 8.85
N SER A 110 -5.57 -17.55 8.66
CA SER A 110 -6.70 -18.47 8.46
C SER A 110 -6.57 -19.30 7.18
N THR A 111 -5.97 -18.73 6.12
CA THR A 111 -5.75 -19.45 4.85
C THR A 111 -4.64 -20.49 4.98
N LEU A 112 -3.56 -20.19 5.72
CA LEU A 112 -2.42 -21.10 5.88
C LEU A 112 -2.59 -22.09 7.02
N ALA A 113 -3.46 -21.83 7.99
CA ALA A 113 -3.70 -22.69 9.15
C ALA A 113 -4.18 -24.10 8.81
N VAL A 114 -4.74 -24.31 7.61
CA VAL A 114 -5.17 -25.64 7.13
C VAL A 114 -4.00 -26.51 6.64
N LEU A 115 -2.82 -25.92 6.43
CA LEU A 115 -1.64 -26.61 5.95
C LEU A 115 -0.88 -27.25 7.13
N PRO A 116 -0.35 -28.47 6.98
CA PRO A 116 0.33 -29.19 8.05
C PRO A 116 1.77 -28.71 8.26
N TYR A 117 2.00 -27.40 8.20
CA TYR A 117 3.31 -26.81 8.43
C TYR A 117 3.47 -26.46 9.92
N GLY A 118 4.63 -26.78 10.48
CA GLY A 118 4.97 -26.32 11.83
C GLY A 118 5.14 -24.80 11.87
N HIS A 119 4.90 -24.22 13.04
CA HIS A 119 5.19 -22.82 13.33
C HIS A 119 6.65 -22.50 12.97
N ASP A 120 6.87 -21.33 12.36
CA ASP A 120 8.20 -20.85 11.96
C ASP A 120 8.98 -21.81 11.03
N SER A 121 8.26 -22.72 10.34
CA SER A 121 8.90 -23.56 9.34
C SER A 121 9.22 -22.76 8.07
N HIS A 122 10.36 -23.04 7.44
CA HIS A 122 10.71 -22.46 6.13
C HIS A 122 9.61 -22.70 5.09
N ALA A 123 8.88 -23.81 5.19
CA ALA A 123 7.75 -24.12 4.32
C ALA A 123 6.56 -23.17 4.54
N TYR A 124 6.27 -22.77 5.79
CA TYR A 124 5.20 -21.82 6.09
C TYR A 124 5.50 -20.43 5.50
N VAL A 125 6.72 -19.93 5.69
CA VAL A 125 7.15 -18.64 5.13
C VAL A 125 7.13 -18.68 3.59
N ALA A 126 7.57 -19.79 2.99
CA ALA A 126 7.49 -19.98 1.55
C ALA A 126 6.03 -19.98 1.05
N ALA A 127 5.12 -20.66 1.73
CA ALA A 127 3.70 -20.68 1.38
C ALA A 127 3.05 -19.29 1.50
N ALA A 128 3.35 -18.54 2.57
CA ALA A 128 2.91 -17.16 2.74
C ALA A 128 3.45 -16.25 1.63
N SER A 129 4.71 -16.42 1.23
CA SER A 129 5.31 -15.65 0.14
C SER A 129 4.66 -15.95 -1.21
N LEU A 130 4.34 -17.22 -1.48
CA LEU A 130 3.64 -17.63 -2.70
C LEU A 130 2.22 -17.07 -2.72
N MET A 131 1.50 -17.13 -1.59
CA MET A 131 0.18 -16.52 -1.45
C MET A 131 0.24 -15.01 -1.74
N ALA A 132 1.24 -14.30 -1.18
CA ALA A 132 1.42 -12.88 -1.43
C ALA A 132 1.67 -12.58 -2.92
N LEU A 133 2.47 -13.41 -3.62
CA LEU A 133 2.69 -13.30 -5.06
C LEU A 133 1.41 -13.54 -5.87
N MET A 134 0.64 -14.57 -5.53
CA MET A 134 -0.65 -14.84 -6.19
C MET A 134 -1.63 -13.70 -5.99
N VAL A 135 -1.78 -13.21 -4.76
CA VAL A 135 -2.64 -12.04 -4.45
C VAL A 135 -2.16 -10.82 -5.22
N GLY A 136 -0.85 -10.59 -5.28
CA GLY A 136 -0.25 -9.51 -6.08
C GLY A 136 -0.59 -9.61 -7.57
N LEU A 137 -0.48 -10.82 -8.14
CA LEU A 137 -0.83 -11.08 -9.54
C LEU A 137 -2.32 -10.85 -9.80
N PHE A 138 -3.20 -11.32 -8.92
CA PHE A 138 -4.63 -11.04 -9.02
C PHE A 138 -4.94 -9.54 -8.92
N ARG A 139 -4.31 -8.82 -7.99
CA ARG A 139 -4.45 -7.35 -7.88
C ARG A 139 -3.96 -6.64 -9.13
N LEU A 140 -2.85 -7.06 -9.72
CA LEU A 140 -2.34 -6.53 -10.98
C LEU A 140 -3.31 -6.81 -12.14
N ALA A 141 -3.81 -8.03 -12.26
CA ALA A 141 -4.79 -8.40 -13.27
C ALA A 141 -6.07 -7.55 -13.13
N MET A 142 -6.62 -7.43 -11.92
CA MET A 142 -7.77 -6.56 -11.65
C MET A 142 -7.51 -5.10 -12.00
N GLY A 143 -6.30 -4.60 -11.71
CA GLY A 143 -5.87 -3.25 -12.09
C GLY A 143 -5.82 -3.05 -13.61
N VAL A 144 -5.29 -4.01 -14.37
CA VAL A 144 -5.24 -3.98 -15.84
C VAL A 144 -6.65 -4.00 -16.44
N PHE A 145 -7.55 -4.82 -15.89
CA PHE A 145 -8.96 -4.88 -16.31
C PHE A 145 -9.83 -3.74 -15.76
N ARG A 146 -9.26 -2.79 -15.03
CA ARG A 146 -9.97 -1.64 -14.43
C ARG A 146 -11.13 -2.04 -13.51
N LEU A 147 -11.02 -3.18 -12.84
CA LEU A 147 -12.04 -3.68 -11.92
C LEU A 147 -12.11 -2.89 -10.60
N GLY A 148 -11.29 -1.84 -10.43
CA GLY A 148 -11.39 -0.91 -9.30
C GLY A 148 -12.74 -0.18 -9.23
N VAL A 149 -13.47 -0.04 -10.36
CA VAL A 149 -14.81 0.55 -10.37
C VAL A 149 -15.79 -0.28 -9.53
N LEU A 150 -15.58 -1.59 -9.40
CA LEU A 150 -16.42 -2.45 -8.57
C LEU A 150 -16.34 -2.09 -7.07
N VAL A 151 -15.23 -1.50 -6.62
CA VAL A 151 -15.06 -1.08 -5.22
C VAL A 151 -16.03 0.05 -4.87
N ASN A 152 -16.44 0.87 -5.84
CA ASN A 152 -17.43 1.94 -5.63
C ASN A 152 -18.85 1.41 -5.34
N PHE A 153 -19.09 0.11 -5.52
CA PHE A 153 -20.38 -0.53 -5.21
C PHE A 153 -20.41 -1.19 -3.82
N VAL A 154 -19.30 -1.14 -3.06
CA VAL A 154 -19.28 -1.61 -1.68
C VAL A 154 -19.97 -0.56 -0.79
N SER A 155 -20.98 -0.97 -0.03
CA SER A 155 -21.73 -0.05 0.83
C SER A 155 -20.90 0.38 2.04
N ASP A 156 -21.11 1.61 2.51
CA ASP A 156 -20.43 2.17 3.68
C ASP A 156 -20.63 1.28 4.93
N SER A 157 -21.79 0.65 5.08
CA SER A 157 -22.08 -0.26 6.19
C SER A 157 -21.20 -1.50 6.20
N VAL A 158 -20.85 -2.04 5.02
CA VAL A 158 -19.93 -3.19 4.92
C VAL A 158 -18.52 -2.76 5.24
N VAL A 159 -18.09 -1.58 4.76
CA VAL A 159 -16.76 -1.05 5.09
C VAL A 159 -16.63 -0.86 6.59
N VAL A 160 -17.59 -0.22 7.24
CA VAL A 160 -17.59 -0.03 8.71
C VAL A 160 -17.66 -1.37 9.46
N GLY A 161 -18.38 -2.37 8.96
CA GLY A 161 -18.44 -3.69 9.59
C GLY A 161 -17.13 -4.49 9.52
N PHE A 162 -16.26 -4.19 8.57
CA PHE A 162 -14.96 -4.86 8.37
C PHE A 162 -13.77 -4.11 8.98
N THR A 163 -13.92 -2.84 9.33
CA THR A 163 -12.82 -1.97 9.82
C THR A 163 -12.87 -1.80 11.32
#